data_AF-A0A976DQS6-F1
#
_entry.id   AF-A0A976DQS6-F1
#
_cell.length_a   1.000
_cell.length_b   1.000
_cell.length_c   1.000
_cell.angle_alpha   90.00
_cell.angle_beta   90.00
_cell.angle_gamma   90.00
#
_symmetry.space_group_name_H-M   'P 1'
#
loop_
_entity.id
_entity.type
_entity.pdbx_description
1 polymer ?
#
loop_
_entity_poly.entity_id
_entity_poly.type
_entity_poly.pdbx_seq_one_letter_code
_entity_poly.pdbx_strand_id
1 'polypeptide(L)' 'MIKIGETPTHEAFEDYYENQQVRFYKDKKTGEIVINGDDCARVLGYADAEAMLSSDEALDIVNEQAKVTGVFPFKTLLN' A
#
# COMPACT_ATOMS: atom_id res chain seq x y z
N MET A 1 1.12 6.09 -13.94
CA MET A 1 0.52 4.76 -13.69
C MET A 1 0.30 4.01 -14.99
N ILE A 2 0.88 2.81 -15.12
CA ILE A 2 0.79 1.91 -16.28
C ILE A 2 0.07 0.63 -15.83
N LYS A 3 -0.94 0.14 -16.57
CA LYS A 3 -1.62 -1.13 -16.24
C LYS A 3 -0.70 -2.32 -16.58
N ILE A 4 -0.46 -3.19 -15.60
CA ILE A 4 0.45 -4.35 -15.72
C ILE A 4 -0.25 -5.70 -15.62
N GLY A 5 -1.52 -5.71 -15.21
CA GLY A 5 -2.28 -6.93 -15.11
C GLY A 5 -3.69 -6.70 -14.60
N GLU A 6 -4.45 -7.78 -14.56
CA GLU A 6 -5.78 -7.79 -13.97
C GLU A 6 -6.17 -9.17 -13.48
N THR A 7 -7.09 -9.17 -12.52
CA THR A 7 -7.83 -10.34 -12.05
C THR A 7 -9.33 -10.06 -12.21
N PRO A 8 -10.23 -11.01 -11.91
CA PRO A 8 -11.67 -10.74 -11.91
C PRO A 8 -12.08 -9.61 -10.96
N THR A 9 -11.36 -9.43 -9.84
CA THR A 9 -11.70 -8.46 -8.78
C THR A 9 -10.85 -7.20 -8.82
N HIS A 10 -9.63 -7.24 -9.36
CA HIS A 10 -8.70 -6.12 -9.29
C HIS A 10 -8.00 -5.80 -10.62
N GLU A 11 -7.61 -4.55 -10.80
CA GLU A 11 -6.63 -4.12 -11.80
C GLU A 11 -5.30 -3.80 -11.12
N ALA A 12 -4.19 -4.26 -11.70
CA ALA A 12 -2.85 -3.99 -11.19
C ALA A 12 -2.17 -2.91 -12.05
N PHE A 13 -1.55 -1.94 -11.39
CA PHE A 13 -0.81 -0.85 -12.02
C PHE A 13 0.59 -0.75 -11.43
N GLU A 14 1.51 -0.16 -12.18
CA GLU A 14 2.81 0.29 -11.69
C GLU A 14 3.04 1.78 -11.94
N ASP A 15 3.87 2.38 -11.10
CA ASP A 15 4.48 3.68 -11.31
C ASP A 15 5.88 3.70 -10.69
N TYR A 16 6.59 4.83 -10.80
CA TYR A 16 7.90 5.01 -10.21
C TYR A 16 7.92 6.23 -9.29
N TYR A 17 8.43 6.04 -8.07
CA TYR A 17 8.75 7.13 -7.14
C TYR A 17 10.25 7.13 -6.88
N GLU A 18 10.94 8.21 -7.22
CA GLU A 18 12.41 8.33 -7.05
C GLU A 18 13.19 7.13 -7.64
N ASN A 19 12.79 6.68 -8.84
CA ASN A 19 13.32 5.49 -9.54
C ASN A 19 13.01 4.14 -8.87
N GLN A 20 12.20 4.10 -7.82
CA GLN A 20 11.72 2.87 -7.20
C GLN A 20 10.36 2.50 -7.79
N GLN A 21 10.23 1.25 -8.25
CA GLN A 21 8.96 0.73 -8.75
C GLN A 21 7.94 0.66 -7.60
N VAL A 22 6.71 1.08 -7.85
CA VAL A 22 5.60 1.02 -6.91
C VAL A 22 4.39 0.40 -7.59
N ARG A 23 3.87 -0.70 -7.02
CA ARG A 23 2.67 -1.37 -7.52
C ARG A 23 1.43 -0.91 -6.77
N PHE A 24 0.33 -0.78 -7.51
CA PHE A 24 -0.97 -0.39 -7.02
C PHE A 24 -2.02 -1.41 -7.46
N TYR A 25 -3.03 -1.61 -6.63
CA TYR A 25 -4.18 -2.47 -6.92
C TYR A 25 -5.46 -1.70 -6.77
N LYS A 26 -6.29 -1.70 -7.82
CA LYS A 26 -7.60 -1.06 -7.82
C LYS A 26 -8.69 -2.13 -7.78
N ASP A 27 -9.55 -2.09 -6.78
CA ASP A 27 -10.73 -2.94 -6.70
C ASP A 27 -11.76 -2.49 -7.77
N LYS A 28 -12.21 -3.44 -8.60
CA LYS A 28 -13.10 -3.16 -9.74
C LYS A 28 -14.53 -2.79 -9.30
N LYS A 29 -14.96 -3.20 -8.11
CA LYS A 29 -16.33 -2.99 -7.61
C LYS A 29 -16.47 -1.65 -6.89
N THR A 30 -15.52 -1.33 -6.03
CA THR A 30 -15.52 -0.16 -5.14
C THR A 30 -14.74 1.00 -5.73
N GLY A 31 -13.81 0.73 -6.65
CA GLY A 31 -12.86 1.72 -7.17
C GLY A 31 -11.74 2.08 -6.20
N GLU A 32 -11.68 1.44 -5.03
CA GLU A 32 -10.64 1.66 -4.03
C GLU A 32 -9.26 1.29 -4.59
N ILE A 33 -8.26 2.13 -4.34
CA ILE A 33 -6.87 1.91 -4.76
C ILE A 33 -6.02 1.71 -3.51
N VAL A 34 -5.23 0.65 -3.51
CA VAL A 34 -4.20 0.40 -2.50
C VAL A 34 -2.83 0.28 -3.12
N ILE A 35 -1.82 0.55 -2.30
CA ILE A 35 -0.40 0.43 -2.65
C ILE A 35 0.09 -0.93 -2.13
N ASN A 36 0.97 -1.59 -2.89
CA ASN A 36 1.67 -2.78 -2.40
C ASN A 36 2.48 -2.43 -1.14
N GLY A 37 2.31 -3.23 -0.08
CA GLY A 37 2.94 -2.95 1.22
C GLY A 37 4.46 -2.94 1.18
N ASP A 38 5.08 -3.89 0.47
CA ASP A 38 6.55 -3.97 0.39
C ASP A 38 7.13 -2.82 -0.44
N ASP A 39 6.46 -2.44 -1.52
CA ASP A 39 6.91 -1.30 -2.31
C ASP A 39 6.79 0.01 -1.52
N CYS A 40 5.71 0.17 -0.75
CA CYS A 40 5.54 1.30 0.16
C CYS A 40 6.63 1.35 1.23
N ALA A 41 6.89 0.21 1.89
CA ALA A 41 7.93 0.09 2.90
C ALA A 41 9.31 0.47 2.34
N ARG A 42 9.65 -0.04 1.16
CA ARG A 42 10.91 0.27 0.48
C ARG A 42 11.04 1.75 0.16
N VAL A 43 9.98 2.38 -0.37
CA VAL A 43 9.96 3.83 -0.64
C VAL A 43 10.17 4.64 0.64
N LEU A 44 9.65 4.17 1.77
CA LEU A 44 9.81 4.80 3.09
C LEU A 44 11.14 4.45 3.79
N GLY A 45 12.02 3.68 3.15
CA GLY A 45 13.34 3.32 3.69
C GLY A 45 13.37 2.09 4.59
N TYR A 46 12.29 1.32 4.65
CA TYR A 46 12.23 0.03 5.33
C TYR A 46 12.62 -1.12 4.39
N ALA A 47 13.04 -2.26 4.96
CA ALA A 47 13.42 -3.43 4.18
C ALA A 47 12.23 -4.08 3.45
N ASP A 48 11.10 -4.20 4.14
CA ASP A 48 9.85 -4.82 3.69
C ASP A 48 8.67 -4.34 4.56
N ALA A 49 7.45 -4.79 4.22
CA ALA A 49 6.26 -4.42 4.98
C ALA A 49 6.31 -4.89 6.44
N GLU A 50 6.95 -6.03 6.73
CA GLU A 50 7.06 -6.55 8.10
C GLU A 50 7.95 -5.64 8.96
N ALA A 51 9.09 -5.20 8.44
CA ALA A 51 9.98 -4.25 9.10
C ALA A 51 9.29 -2.91 9.37
N MET A 52 8.52 -2.41 8.40
CA MET A 52 7.72 -1.19 8.56
C MET A 52 6.66 -1.36 9.65
N LEU A 53 5.91 -2.46 9.65
CA LEU A 53 4.86 -2.73 10.65
C LEU A 53 5.41 -3.10 12.03
N SER A 54 6.70 -3.39 12.14
CA SER A 54 7.40 -3.63 13.41
C SER A 54 8.08 -2.37 13.97
N SER A 55 8.00 -1.24 13.27
CA SER A 55 8.58 0.05 13.70
C SER A 55 7.60 0.83 14.56
N ASP A 56 8.00 1.15 15.80
CA ASP A 56 7.20 1.99 16.70
C ASP A 56 6.85 3.34 16.06
N GLU A 57 7.80 3.97 15.36
CA GLU A 57 7.58 5.24 14.67
C GLU A 57 6.51 5.12 13.58
N ALA A 58 6.58 4.07 12.76
CA ALA A 58 5.60 3.85 11.70
C ALA A 58 4.20 3.57 12.29
N LEU A 59 4.14 2.77 13.36
CA LEU A 59 2.89 2.47 14.05
C LEU A 59 2.29 3.71 14.74
N ASP A 60 3.11 4.59 15.31
CA ASP A 60 2.66 5.84 15.91
C ASP A 60 2.00 6.75 14.87
N ILE A 61 2.65 6.96 13.73
CA ILE A 61 2.09 7.75 12.61
C ILE A 61 0.75 7.15 12.15
N VAL A 62 0.69 5.83 11.99
CA VAL A 62 -0.52 5.12 11.58
C VAL A 62 -1.64 5.29 12.60
N ASN A 63 -1.32 5.19 13.89
CA ASN A 63 -2.29 5.38 14.97
C ASN A 63 -2.79 6.82 15.05
N GLU A 64 -1.93 7.82 14.85
CA GLU A 64 -2.33 9.22 14.77
C GLU A 64 -3.28 9.45 13.59
N GLN A 65 -2.94 8.92 12.41
CA GLN A 65 -3.79 9.06 11.24
C GLN A 65 -5.14 8.35 11.42
N ALA A 66 -5.15 7.16 12.01
CA ALA A 66 -6.38 6.43 12.30
C ALA A 66 -7.30 7.18 13.28
N LYS A 67 -6.75 7.94 14.24
CA LYS A 67 -7.55 8.81 15.11
C LYS A 67 -8.24 9.95 14.35
N VAL A 68 -7.61 10.47 13.29
CA VAL A 68 -8.14 11.56 12.46
C VAL A 68 -9.19 11.06 11.47
N THR A 69 -8.93 9.93 10.81
CA THR A 69 -9.78 9.43 9.71
C THR A 69 -10.81 8.40 10.17
N GLY A 70 -10.61 7.76 11.32
CA GLY A 70 -11.37 6.60 11.77
C GLY A 70 -11.06 5.31 10.99
N VAL A 71 -10.04 5.32 10.12
CA VAL A 71 -9.71 4.20 9.23
C VAL A 71 -8.26 3.78 9.45
N PHE A 72 -8.04 2.48 9.69
CA PHE A 72 -6.71 1.91 9.73
C PHE A 72 -6.17 1.74 8.29
N PRO A 73 -4.99 2.29 7.95
CA PRO A 73 -4.51 2.42 6.57
C PRO A 73 -3.94 1.13 5.97
N PHE A 74 -3.90 0.03 6.72
CA PHE A 74 -3.45 -1.27 6.23
C PHE A 74 -4.60 -2.25 6.11
N LYS A 75 -4.62 -2.99 5.00
CA LYS A 75 -5.52 -4.13 4.81
C LYS A 75 -4.82 -5.23 4.03
N THR A 76 -5.17 -6.47 4.33
CA THR A 76 -4.69 -7.63 3.60
C THR A 76 -5.57 -7.87 2.38
N LEU A 77 -4.96 -8.00 1.21
CA LEU A 77 -5.64 -8.43 -0.02
C LEU A 77 -5.65 -9.97 -0.09
N LEU A 78 -6.20 -10.62 0.94
CA LEU A 78 -6.46 -12.06 0.87
C LEU A 78 -7.88 -12.23 0.30
N ASN A 79 -7.96 -12.86 -0.88
CA ASN A 79 -9.21 -13.35 -1.45
C ASN A 79 -9.66 -14.60 -0.70
#